data_AF-A0A810KVP5-F1
#
_entry.id   AF-A0A810KVP5-F1
#
_cell.length_a   1.000
_cell.length_b   1.000
_cell.length_c   1.000
_cell.angle_alpha   90.00
_cell.angle_beta   90.00
_cell.angle_gamma   90.00
#
_symmetry.space_group_name_H-M   'P 1'
#
loop_
_entity.id
_entity.type
_entity.pdbx_description
1 polymer ?
#
loop_
_entity_poly.entity_id
_entity_poly.type
_entity_poly.pdbx_seq_one_letter_code
_entity_poly.pdbx_strand_id
1 'polypeptide(L)'
;MGDERVRGSFVDRAIDALQAAATPLTTGELLAAAGSAGSVRTAVQKLSADDRLVRTGRNRWALAGTGATPYSPLAARSTAAPRHRRQPPTLPPATELLRPPHTP
;
A
#
# COMPACT_ATOMS: atom_id res chain seq x y z
N MET A 1 -0.50 -43.50 9.09
CA MET A 1 -1.95 -43.40 8.84
C MET A 1 -2.26 -41.91 8.79
N GLY A 2 -2.40 -41.20 7.69
CA GLY A 2 -2.38 -41.47 6.26
C GLY A 2 -2.86 -40.15 5.64
N ASP A 3 -1.96 -39.44 4.96
CA ASP A 3 -2.15 -38.24 4.12
C ASP A 3 -3.52 -37.52 4.16
N GLU A 4 -3.65 -36.50 5.02
CA GLU A 4 -4.56 -35.37 4.77
C GLU A 4 -3.90 -34.37 3.78
N ARG A 5 -3.24 -34.91 2.73
CA ARG A 5 -2.58 -34.15 1.66
C ARG A 5 -3.47 -34.00 0.43
N VAL A 6 -4.77 -33.87 0.63
CA VAL A 6 -5.72 -33.77 -0.48
C VAL A 6 -6.38 -32.41 -0.47
N ARG A 7 -5.83 -31.54 -1.34
CA ARG A 7 -6.32 -30.21 -1.75
C ARG A 7 -5.94 -29.07 -0.82
N GLY A 8 -4.80 -28.44 -1.15
CA GLY A 8 -4.27 -27.25 -0.50
C GLY A 8 -5.36 -26.26 -0.16
N SER A 9 -5.31 -25.77 1.08
CA SER A 9 -6.27 -24.80 1.58
C SER A 9 -6.28 -23.58 0.65
N PHE A 10 -7.36 -22.80 0.67
CA PHE A 10 -7.42 -21.52 -0.05
C PHE A 10 -6.15 -20.68 0.17
N VAL A 11 -5.57 -20.75 1.38
CA VAL A 11 -4.36 -20.04 1.75
C VAL A 11 -3.12 -20.60 1.05
N ASP A 12 -2.99 -21.93 0.90
CA ASP A 12 -1.87 -22.53 0.17
C ASP A 12 -1.89 -22.13 -1.32
N ARG A 13 -3.06 -22.14 -1.97
CA ARG A 13 -3.19 -21.65 -3.35
C ARG A 13 -2.88 -20.16 -3.47
N ALA A 14 -3.24 -19.36 -2.47
CA ALA A 14 -2.90 -17.95 -2.43
C ALA A 14 -1.39 -17.74 -2.29
N ILE A 15 -0.70 -18.58 -1.53
CA ILE A 15 0.77 -18.58 -1.39
C ILE A 15 1.42 -18.96 -2.71
N ASP A 16 0.97 -20.03 -3.37
CA ASP A 16 1.48 -20.43 -4.69
C ASP A 16 1.34 -19.29 -5.71
N ALA A 17 0.19 -18.61 -5.71
CA ALA A 17 -0.05 -17.46 -6.58
C ALA A 17 0.90 -16.28 -6.29
N LEU A 18 1.16 -15.98 -5.01
CA LEU A 18 2.11 -14.93 -4.62
C LEU A 18 3.56 -15.30 -4.96
N GLN A 19 3.93 -16.57 -4.82
CA GLN A 19 5.25 -17.09 -5.21
C GLN A 19 5.44 -16.97 -6.73
N ALA A 20 4.45 -17.38 -7.51
CA ALA A 20 4.50 -17.31 -8.97
C ALA A 20 4.52 -15.86 -9.49
N ALA A 21 3.77 -14.96 -8.87
CA ALA A 21 3.69 -13.56 -9.29
C ALA A 21 4.92 -12.73 -8.88
N ALA A 22 5.69 -13.19 -7.88
CA ALA A 22 6.81 -12.47 -7.26
C ALA A 22 6.49 -11.02 -6.85
N THR A 23 5.20 -10.69 -6.73
CA THR A 23 4.69 -9.34 -6.48
C THR A 23 3.45 -9.42 -5.59
N PRO A 24 3.15 -8.36 -4.82
CA PRO A 24 1.98 -8.37 -3.94
C PRO A 24 0.66 -8.38 -4.72
N LEU A 25 -0.20 -9.36 -4.45
CA LEU A 25 -1.50 -9.53 -5.11
C LEU A 25 -2.66 -9.04 -4.23
N THR A 26 -3.77 -8.67 -4.87
CA THR A 26 -5.00 -8.28 -4.20
C THR A 26 -5.82 -9.49 -3.74
N THR A 27 -6.69 -9.31 -2.73
CA THR A 27 -7.60 -10.38 -2.30
C THR A 27 -8.46 -10.93 -3.44
N GLY A 28 -8.84 -10.08 -4.41
CA GLY A 28 -9.60 -10.51 -5.59
C GLY A 28 -8.78 -11.38 -6.53
N GLU A 29 -7.52 -11.01 -6.80
CA GLU A 29 -6.60 -11.82 -7.60
C GLU A 29 -6.31 -13.17 -6.93
N LEU A 30 -6.17 -13.18 -5.60
CA LEU A 30 -5.98 -14.43 -4.84
C LEU A 30 -7.22 -15.32 -4.88
N LEU A 31 -8.43 -14.75 -4.81
CA LEU A 31 -9.68 -15.49 -4.98
C LEU A 31 -9.79 -16.10 -6.38
N ALA A 32 -9.44 -15.33 -7.42
CA ALA A 32 -9.42 -15.80 -8.79
C ALA A 32 -8.38 -16.92 -9.00
N ALA A 33 -7.16 -16.72 -8.52
CA ALA A 33 -6.09 -17.73 -8.61
C ALA A 33 -6.41 -19.00 -7.83
N ALA A 34 -7.08 -18.88 -6.69
CA ALA A 34 -7.54 -20.02 -5.91
C ALA A 34 -8.77 -20.72 -6.51
N GLY A 35 -9.39 -20.16 -7.56
CA GLY A 35 -10.64 -20.65 -8.14
C GLY A 35 -11.81 -20.61 -7.15
N SER A 36 -11.83 -19.63 -6.24
CA SER A 36 -12.82 -19.53 -5.17
C SER A 36 -13.80 -18.39 -5.43
N ALA A 37 -15.10 -18.72 -5.47
CA ALA A 37 -16.19 -17.75 -5.48
C ALA A 37 -16.57 -17.25 -4.06
N GLY A 38 -15.68 -17.46 -3.08
CA GLY A 38 -15.94 -17.14 -1.67
C GLY A 38 -16.05 -15.64 -1.40
N SER A 39 -16.65 -15.29 -0.26
CA SER A 39 -16.71 -13.90 0.18
C SER A 39 -15.31 -13.34 0.45
N VAL A 40 -15.05 -12.13 -0.06
CA VAL A 40 -13.84 -11.35 0.24
C VAL A 40 -13.59 -11.25 1.75
N ARG A 41 -14.65 -11.13 2.55
CA ARG A 41 -14.54 -11.06 4.01
C ARG A 41 -13.93 -12.33 4.59
N THR A 42 -14.42 -13.49 4.17
CA THR A 42 -13.92 -14.80 4.60
C THR A 42 -12.49 -15.02 4.11
N ALA A 43 -12.17 -14.60 2.88
CA ALA A 43 -10.81 -14.67 2.34
C ALA A 43 -9.85 -13.83 3.19
N VAL A 44 -10.20 -12.58 3.50
CA VAL A 44 -9.39 -11.70 4.34
C VAL A 44 -9.17 -12.32 5.73
N GLN A 45 -10.20 -12.91 6.35
CA GLN A 45 -10.06 -13.56 7.65
C GLN A 45 -9.06 -14.73 7.60
N LYS A 46 -9.14 -15.58 6.57
CA LYS A 46 -8.22 -16.71 6.39
C LYS A 46 -6.79 -16.25 6.12
N LEU A 47 -6.59 -15.25 5.26
CA LEU A 47 -5.25 -14.71 4.95
C LEU A 47 -4.65 -14.00 6.17
N SER A 48 -5.46 -13.31 6.96
CA SER A 48 -5.00 -12.62 8.19
C SER A 48 -4.57 -13.58 9.29
N ALA A 49 -5.03 -14.84 9.25
CA ALA A 49 -4.71 -15.85 10.24
C ALA A 49 -3.42 -16.64 9.93
N ASP A 50 -2.80 -16.42 8.76
CA ASP A 50 -1.58 -17.13 8.35
C ASP A 50 -0.36 -16.21 8.50
N ASP A 51 0.59 -16.60 9.35
CA ASP A 51 1.82 -15.83 9.64
C ASP A 51 2.76 -15.69 8.43
N ARG A 52 2.61 -16.54 7.41
CA ARG A 52 3.42 -16.47 6.18
C ARG A 52 2.97 -15.34 5.25
N LEU A 53 1.84 -14.70 5.54
CA LEU A 53 1.27 -13.65 4.72
C LEU A 53 1.29 -12.31 5.46
N VAL A 54 1.80 -11.29 4.78
CA VAL A 54 1.79 -9.92 5.28
C VAL A 54 0.88 -9.07 4.41
N ARG A 55 0.01 -8.31 5.06
CA ARG A 55 -0.81 -7.32 4.37
C ARG A 55 0.06 -6.11 4.07
N THR A 56 0.17 -5.72 2.81
CA THR A 56 1.00 -4.58 2.33
C THR A 56 0.16 -3.39 1.89
N GLY A 57 -1.16 -3.59 1.72
CA GLY A 57 -2.12 -2.54 1.39
C GLY A 57 -3.53 -2.84 1.90
N ARG A 58 -4.49 -1.96 1.57
CA ARG A 58 -5.89 -2.12 2.02
C ARG A 58 -6.48 -3.47 1.64
N ASN A 59 -6.21 -3.99 0.44
CA ASN A 59 -6.67 -5.31 0.00
C ASN A 59 -5.52 -6.10 -0.65
N ARG A 60 -4.27 -5.84 -0.27
CA ARG A 60 -3.07 -6.38 -0.94
C ARG A 60 -2.20 -7.14 0.03
N TRP A 61 -1.70 -8.28 -0.42
CA TRP A 61 -1.00 -9.29 0.37
C TRP A 61 0.32 -9.63 -0.31
N ALA A 62 1.32 -9.95 0.49
CA ALA A 62 2.62 -10.46 0.05
C ALA A 62 3.07 -11.58 0.98
N LEU A 63 4.09 -12.33 0.55
CA LEU A 63 4.73 -13.33 1.40
C LEU A 63 5.62 -12.64 2.44
N ALA A 64 5.54 -13.12 3.68
CA ALA A 64 6.46 -12.73 4.74
C ALA A 64 7.91 -13.02 4.31
N GLY A 65 8.84 -12.10 4.59
CA GLY A 65 10.26 -12.26 4.26
C GLY A 65 10.67 -11.83 2.84
N THR A 66 9.74 -11.42 1.98
CA THR A 66 10.07 -10.88 0.63
C THR A 66 10.56 -9.42 0.64
N GLY A 67 10.80 -8.84 1.82
CA GLY A 67 11.14 -7.42 1.96
C GLY A 67 9.95 -6.48 1.75
N ALA A 68 8.73 -7.01 1.58
CA ALA A 68 7.54 -6.20 1.41
C ALA A 68 7.21 -5.43 2.71
N THR A 69 7.03 -4.12 2.59
CA THR A 69 6.71 -3.26 3.74
C THR A 69 5.31 -3.59 4.27
N PRO A 70 5.16 -3.95 5.56
CA PRO A 70 3.85 -4.21 6.14
C PRO A 70 2.99 -2.95 6.09
N TYR A 71 1.70 -3.14 5.83
CA TYR A 71 0.72 -2.06 5.75
C TYR A 71 0.55 -1.43 7.12
N SER A 72 1.10 -0.21 7.28
CA SER A 72 0.82 0.63 8.42
C SER A 72 -0.27 1.65 8.04
N PRO A 73 -1.46 1.61 8.65
CA PRO A 73 -2.50 2.60 8.41
C PRO A 73 -2.06 4.01 8.83
N LEU A 74 -1.10 4.11 9.76
CA LEU A 74 -0.49 5.39 10.17
C LEU A 74 0.38 5.99 9.05
N ALA A 75 1.17 5.16 8.36
CA ALA A 75 2.01 5.58 7.25
C ALA A 75 1.16 5.98 6.03
N ALA A 76 0.04 5.30 5.78
CA ALA A 76 -0.88 5.63 4.69
C ALA A 76 -1.59 6.99 4.87
N ARG A 77 -1.77 7.46 6.11
CA ARG A 77 -2.23 8.83 6.38
C ARG A 77 -1.11 9.85 6.22
N SER A 78 0.14 9.49 6.50
CA SER A 78 1.27 10.41 6.45
C SER A 78 1.70 10.77 5.02
N THR A 79 1.35 9.97 4.01
CA THR A 79 1.53 10.30 2.58
C THR A 79 0.36 11.09 1.97
N ALA A 80 -0.75 11.23 2.68
CA ALA A 80 -1.89 12.05 2.28
C ALA A 80 -1.79 13.53 2.72
N ALA A 81 -0.58 14.00 3.02
CA ALA A 81 -0.29 15.43 3.06
C ALA A 81 0.17 15.87 1.66
N PRO A 82 -0.68 16.52 0.83
CA PRO A 82 -0.12 17.34 -0.23
C PRO A 82 0.78 18.34 0.46
N ARG A 83 2.06 18.32 0.08
CA ARG A 83 3.07 19.27 0.56
C ARG A 83 2.45 20.67 0.45
N HIS A 84 2.09 21.25 1.60
CA HIS A 84 1.94 22.69 1.75
C HIS A 84 3.33 23.31 1.55
N ARG A 85 3.86 23.29 0.32
CA ARG A 85 4.74 24.35 -0.14
C ARG A 85 3.82 25.45 -0.63
N ARG A 86 3.23 26.17 0.32
CA ARG A 86 2.99 27.59 0.11
C ARG A 86 4.38 28.18 -0.09
N GLN A 87 4.82 28.26 -1.35
CA GLN A 87 5.81 29.26 -1.72
C GLN A 87 5.23 30.58 -1.17
N PRO A 88 5.91 31.29 -0.27
CA PRO A 88 5.57 32.69 -0.10
C PRO A 88 5.76 33.33 -1.49
N PRO A 89 4.81 34.12 -2.01
CA PRO A 89 5.13 34.94 -3.17
C PRO A 89 6.32 35.78 -2.76
N THR A 90 7.47 35.54 -3.40
CA THR A 90 8.65 36.38 -3.25
C THR A 90 8.21 37.80 -3.61
N LEU A 91 8.06 38.65 -2.60
CA LEU A 91 7.90 40.08 -2.81
C LEU A 91 9.13 40.54 -3.61
N PRO A 92 8.97 41.32 -4.70
CA PRO A 92 10.10 41.93 -5.34
C PRO A 92 10.84 42.81 -4.32
N PRO A 93 12.17 42.93 -4.39
CA PRO A 93 12.91 43.82 -3.51
C PRO A 93 12.38 45.24 -3.68
N ALA A 94 11.92 45.83 -2.58
CA ALA A 94 11.55 47.23 -2.50
C ALA A 94 12.82 48.10 -2.61
N THR A 95 13.38 48.18 -3.81
CA THR A 95 14.41 49.16 -4.16
C THR A 95 13.76 50.26 -4.99
N GLU A 96 12.87 51.03 -4.37
CA GLU A 96 12.67 52.42 -4.79
C GLU A 96 12.30 53.26 -3.55
N LEU A 97 13.18 53.20 -2.55
CA LEU A 97 13.30 54.29 -1.60
C LEU A 97 14.01 55.46 -2.30
N LEU A 98 13.37 56.63 -2.24
CA LEU A 98 13.98 57.96 -2.28
C LEU A 98 14.46 58.48 -3.65
N ARG A 99 13.56 59.11 -4.41
CA ARG A 99 13.92 60.31 -5.18
C ARG A 99 13.47 61.56 -4.41
N PRO A 100 14.39 62.48 -4.05
CA PRO A 100 14.03 63.72 -3.38
C PRO A 100 13.30 64.69 -4.33
N PRO A 101 12.54 65.66 -3.79
CA PRO A 101 11.87 66.67 -4.61
C PRO A 101 12.90 67.66 -5.15
N HIS A 102 12.90 67.87 -6.46
CA HIS A 102 13.59 69.00 -7.09
C HIS A 102 12.55 69.88 -7.78
N THR A 103 12.14 70.94 -7.09
CA THR A 103 11.71 72.22 -7.67
C THR A 103 12.98 73.04 -7.99
N PRO A 104 13.06 73.71 -9.14
CA PRO A 104 12.41 75.02 -9.30
C PRO A 104 11.57 75.18 -10.57
#